data_AF-A0A951DHW3-F1
#
_entry.id   AF-A0A951DHW3-F1
#
_cell.length_a   1.000
_cell.length_b   1.000
_cell.length_c   1.000
_cell.angle_alpha   90.00
_cell.angle_beta   90.00
_cell.angle_gamma   90.00
#
_symmetry.space_group_name_H-M   'P 1'
#
loop_
_entity.id
_entity.type
_entity.pdbx_description
1 polymer ?
#
loop_
_entity_poly.entity_id
_entity_poly.type
_entity_poly.pdbx_seq_one_letter_code
_entity_poly.pdbx_strand_id
1 'polypeptide(L)'
;MSALGELAAWAHGLRLDDVPPFVRARAVDQLLSTLGAMYAGAASELGPKLDLLFADVAPETTREAMRMASWSMVLDYDDVMLGGHTSHSAVVVPLAFADGHSGAELLLAQIVANEIAARVNMVCAVGSTRGQMATHLHLLAAAAARAKLEGLDAATFADALSFALAYPAQALYPAFLGSDAKALCAALPVRAGIEAVDAVRAGLRAPGEVLDGPRGFFATHARVPVRDFLGGLGTRWHTATNSFKIYPVCGYLCSAVDATLDLVRTYDVDADDVASVDVHASLFTVGMDAHSVPYIDGPRSPIAALTFSTPFVIASAIRARAFTPAQLERAWIEDERVWQLAARVQTRHDPRLTRDALTADIPIGAALRRVKKWQAGGFAWSIAATAFGRAGRLRRPVETLRLIAGLTAAAGDRAPMEFERATKPMGARVAMRLRDGRTLEREVSIPRGFAGGIDDIRTLMIHKFLAAAAPELGSARAATAAVALEHYESLSPDGVARLVDVLARETPPFTRASAAAAASTPAMRGGRSSEGRSSRLS
;
A
#
# COMPACT_ATOMS: atom_id res chain seq x y z
N MET A 1 -17.34 -21.23 18.66
CA MET A 1 -16.28 -20.21 18.79
C MET A 1 -16.60 -19.10 17.77
N SER A 2 -16.49 -17.83 18.13
CA SER A 2 -16.70 -16.72 17.17
C SER A 2 -15.55 -16.67 16.14
N ALA A 3 -15.74 -15.97 15.02
CA ALA A 3 -14.69 -15.83 14.00
C ALA A 3 -13.40 -15.18 14.57
N LEU A 4 -13.53 -14.15 15.43
CA LEU A 4 -12.38 -13.57 16.13
C LEU A 4 -11.75 -14.56 17.11
N GLY A 5 -12.55 -15.36 17.81
CA GLY A 5 -12.05 -16.39 18.72
C GLY A 5 -11.23 -17.46 18.01
N GLU A 6 -11.63 -17.88 16.81
CA GLU A 6 -10.88 -18.85 16.00
C GLU A 6 -9.53 -18.27 15.53
N LEU A 7 -9.53 -17.04 15.02
CA LEU A 7 -8.31 -16.33 14.63
C LEU A 7 -7.35 -16.14 15.80
N ALA A 8 -7.89 -15.73 16.96
CA ALA A 8 -7.11 -15.50 18.18
C ALA A 8 -6.55 -16.82 18.76
N ALA A 9 -7.32 -17.90 18.76
CA ALA A 9 -6.86 -19.21 19.21
C ALA A 9 -5.72 -19.74 18.34
N TRP A 10 -5.85 -19.60 17.01
CA TRP A 10 -4.77 -19.95 16.09
C TRP A 10 -3.52 -19.09 16.32
N ALA A 11 -3.69 -17.76 16.38
CA ALA A 11 -2.58 -16.83 16.58
C ALA A 11 -1.84 -17.06 17.90
N HIS A 12 -2.58 -17.30 18.99
CA HIS A 12 -2.02 -17.64 20.30
C HIS A 12 -1.17 -18.92 20.22
N GLY A 13 -1.73 -20.00 19.66
CA GLY A 13 -1.06 -21.31 19.61
C GLY A 13 0.06 -21.45 18.57
N LEU A 14 0.10 -20.59 17.54
CA LEU A 14 1.08 -20.69 16.46
C LEU A 14 2.51 -20.48 16.96
N ARG A 15 3.43 -21.37 16.55
CA ARG A 15 4.87 -21.27 16.75
C ARG A 15 5.55 -20.98 15.41
N LEU A 16 6.76 -20.40 15.45
CA LEU A 16 7.50 -20.10 14.22
C LEU A 16 7.86 -21.35 13.42
N ASP A 17 8.10 -22.48 14.10
CA ASP A 17 8.39 -23.78 13.46
C ASP A 17 7.19 -24.34 12.68
N ASP A 18 5.96 -23.89 12.99
CA ASP A 18 4.76 -24.25 12.23
C ASP A 18 4.67 -23.47 10.90
N VAL A 19 5.47 -22.41 10.75
CA VAL A 19 5.45 -21.54 9.58
C VAL A 19 6.41 -22.07 8.50
N PRO A 20 5.93 -22.32 7.26
CA PRO A 20 6.80 -22.79 6.19
C PRO A 20 7.97 -21.83 5.91
N PRO A 21 9.17 -22.35 5.57
CA PRO A 21 10.36 -21.52 5.32
C PRO A 21 10.16 -20.41 4.29
N PHE A 22 9.41 -20.67 3.21
CA PHE A 22 9.15 -19.65 2.18
C PHE A 22 8.28 -18.49 2.69
N VAL A 23 7.41 -18.73 3.66
CA VAL A 23 6.58 -17.68 4.31
C VAL A 23 7.46 -16.82 5.19
N ARG A 24 8.36 -17.43 5.98
CA ARG A 24 9.33 -16.72 6.82
C ARG A 24 10.27 -15.86 5.97
N ALA A 25 10.80 -16.42 4.87
CA ALA A 25 11.61 -15.68 3.91
C ALA A 25 10.87 -14.47 3.34
N ARG A 26 9.60 -14.65 2.94
CA ARG A 26 8.76 -13.57 2.40
C ARG A 26 8.44 -12.48 3.43
N ALA A 27 8.31 -12.83 4.70
CA ALA A 27 8.15 -11.86 5.79
C ALA A 27 9.41 -11.02 5.99
N VAL A 28 10.61 -11.62 5.90
CA VAL A 28 11.87 -10.86 5.92
C VAL A 28 12.00 -9.95 4.68
N ASP A 29 11.59 -10.40 3.49
CA ASP A 29 11.54 -9.53 2.30
C ASP A 29 10.64 -8.31 2.53
N GLN A 30 9.50 -8.52 3.20
CA GLN A 30 8.59 -7.45 3.59
C GLN A 30 9.20 -6.48 4.59
N LEU A 31 9.93 -6.97 5.59
CA LEU A 31 10.68 -6.13 6.53
C LEU A 31 11.67 -5.22 5.80
N LEU A 32 12.51 -5.77 4.92
CA LEU A 32 13.46 -5.02 4.09
C LEU A 32 12.76 -3.97 3.21
N SER A 33 11.69 -4.37 2.51
CA SER A 33 10.89 -3.46 1.68
C SER A 33 10.33 -2.28 2.48
N THR A 34 9.82 -2.56 3.66
CA THR A 34 9.17 -1.57 4.53
C THR A 34 10.19 -0.61 5.11
N LEU A 35 11.35 -1.10 5.56
CA LEU A 35 12.45 -0.25 5.98
C LEU A 35 12.90 0.68 4.85
N GLY A 36 13.06 0.16 3.62
CA GLY A 36 13.36 1.00 2.46
C GLY A 36 12.30 2.10 2.21
N ALA A 37 11.02 1.77 2.35
CA ALA A 37 9.94 2.74 2.25
C ALA A 37 9.99 3.79 3.39
N MET A 38 10.30 3.36 4.62
CA MET A 38 10.43 4.23 5.79
C MET A 38 11.56 5.24 5.60
N TYR A 39 12.77 4.81 5.25
CA TYR A 39 13.88 5.75 5.03
C TYR A 39 13.59 6.73 3.91
N ALA A 40 13.03 6.27 2.78
CA ALA A 40 12.65 7.15 1.69
C ALA A 40 11.59 8.18 2.11
N GLY A 41 10.56 7.75 2.85
CA GLY A 41 9.51 8.63 3.32
C GLY A 41 9.98 9.61 4.41
N ALA A 42 10.88 9.15 5.27
CA ALA A 42 11.49 9.93 6.32
C ALA A 42 12.44 11.03 5.79
N ALA A 43 13.13 10.76 4.68
CA ALA A 43 13.97 11.74 3.98
C ALA A 43 13.16 12.71 3.08
N SER A 44 11.89 12.40 2.81
CA SER A 44 11.03 13.27 1.98
C SER A 44 10.70 14.60 2.68
N GLU A 45 10.18 15.57 1.93
CA GLU A 45 9.72 16.86 2.47
C GLU A 45 8.63 16.74 3.57
N LEU A 46 7.95 15.59 3.67
CA LEU A 46 6.94 15.31 4.69
C LEU A 46 7.53 14.67 5.96
N GLY A 47 8.70 14.04 5.88
CA GLY A 47 9.30 13.31 7.00
C GLY A 47 9.44 14.16 8.26
N PRO A 48 10.17 15.30 8.22
CA PRO A 48 10.34 16.16 9.40
C PRO A 48 9.01 16.72 9.95
N LYS A 49 8.00 16.94 9.10
CA LYS A 49 6.67 17.41 9.52
C LYS A 49 5.93 16.33 10.31
N LEU A 50 6.04 15.07 9.89
CA LEU A 50 5.46 13.92 10.59
C LEU A 50 6.18 13.66 11.91
N ASP A 51 7.51 13.85 11.95
CA ASP A 51 8.32 13.68 13.17
C ASP A 51 7.89 14.68 14.25
N LEU A 52 7.63 15.91 13.83
CA LEU A 52 7.09 16.98 14.68
C LEU A 52 5.65 16.69 15.13
N LEU A 53 4.79 16.24 14.20
CA LEU A 53 3.37 15.95 14.51
C LEU A 53 3.23 14.93 15.65
N PHE A 54 4.10 13.93 15.68
CA PHE A 54 4.02 12.85 16.67
C PHE A 54 4.99 13.03 17.86
N ALA A 55 5.77 14.11 17.92
CA ALA A 55 6.82 14.29 18.93
C ALA A 55 6.34 14.13 20.38
N ASP A 56 5.12 14.58 20.68
CA ASP A 56 4.54 14.57 22.03
C ASP A 56 3.66 13.33 22.31
N VAL A 57 3.60 12.35 21.40
CA VAL A 57 2.82 11.12 21.61
C VAL A 57 3.49 10.26 22.67
N ALA A 58 2.73 9.75 23.64
CA ALA A 58 3.17 8.79 24.64
C ALA A 58 2.28 7.54 24.62
N PRO A 59 2.80 6.35 24.96
CA PRO A 59 4.22 6.05 25.24
C PRO A 59 5.12 6.13 23.99
N GLU A 60 6.43 6.05 24.19
CA GLU A 60 7.43 6.10 23.10
C GLU A 60 7.21 5.01 22.05
N THR A 61 6.83 3.79 22.45
CA THR A 61 6.51 2.70 21.53
C THR A 61 5.36 3.08 20.58
N THR A 62 4.30 3.72 21.09
CA THR A 62 3.20 4.23 20.26
C THR A 62 3.68 5.34 19.33
N ARG A 63 4.52 6.26 19.81
CA ARG A 63 5.11 7.34 19.01
C ARG A 63 5.90 6.78 17.82
N GLU A 64 6.81 5.86 18.08
CA GLU A 64 7.68 5.29 17.05
C GLU A 64 6.87 4.45 16.06
N ALA A 65 5.87 3.68 16.53
CA ALA A 65 4.95 2.98 15.64
C ALA A 65 4.20 3.93 14.69
N MET A 66 3.70 5.07 15.20
CA MET A 66 3.02 6.07 14.38
C MET A 66 3.95 6.74 13.35
N ARG A 67 5.18 7.09 13.76
CA ARG A 67 6.20 7.67 12.87
C ARG A 67 6.54 6.70 11.74
N MET A 68 6.93 5.48 12.07
CA MET A 68 7.27 4.45 11.08
C MET A 68 6.10 4.11 10.15
N ALA A 69 4.87 4.03 10.67
CA ALA A 69 3.67 3.85 9.88
C ALA A 69 3.47 5.00 8.87
N SER A 70 3.69 6.24 9.31
CA SER A 70 3.54 7.42 8.45
C SER A 70 4.63 7.48 7.36
N TRP A 71 5.90 7.28 7.72
CA TRP A 71 7.01 7.30 6.77
C TRP A 71 6.88 6.20 5.70
N SER A 72 6.52 4.98 6.11
CA SER A 72 6.35 3.88 5.15
C SER A 72 5.23 4.10 4.13
N MET A 73 4.25 4.96 4.43
CA MET A 73 3.08 5.19 3.58
C MET A 73 3.21 6.38 2.62
N VAL A 74 3.90 7.46 3.02
CA VAL A 74 3.85 8.77 2.31
C VAL A 74 4.14 8.69 0.82
N LEU A 75 5.14 7.90 0.41
CA LEU A 75 5.62 7.83 -0.97
C LEU A 75 4.98 6.70 -1.79
N ASP A 76 3.99 6.00 -1.23
CA ASP A 76 3.39 4.83 -1.88
C ASP A 76 4.42 3.75 -2.25
N TYR A 77 5.51 3.64 -1.49
CA TYR A 77 6.69 2.83 -1.83
C TYR A 77 6.77 1.50 -1.07
N ASP A 78 5.63 1.00 -0.63
CA ASP A 78 5.47 -0.15 0.26
C ASP A 78 5.30 -1.47 -0.52
N ASP A 79 4.61 -2.43 0.10
CA ASP A 79 4.22 -3.72 -0.43
C ASP A 79 2.70 -3.92 -0.39
N VAL A 80 2.25 -5.01 -1.01
CA VAL A 80 0.84 -5.34 -1.12
C VAL A 80 0.67 -6.83 -1.36
N MET A 81 -0.07 -7.47 -0.47
CA MET A 81 -0.45 -8.88 -0.57
C MET A 81 -1.92 -9.04 -0.95
N LEU A 82 -2.36 -10.27 -1.20
CA LEU A 82 -3.78 -10.61 -1.29
C LEU A 82 -4.44 -10.36 0.06
N GLY A 83 -5.04 -9.19 0.22
CA GLY A 83 -5.54 -8.71 1.51
C GLY A 83 -5.16 -7.28 1.81
N GLY A 84 -4.25 -6.66 1.05
CA GLY A 84 -3.95 -5.23 1.11
C GLY A 84 -2.54 -4.92 1.57
N HIS A 85 -2.36 -3.71 2.09
CA HIS A 85 -1.06 -3.13 2.46
C HIS A 85 -0.89 -3.24 3.97
N THR A 86 -0.36 -4.37 4.45
CA THR A 86 -0.32 -4.64 5.90
C THR A 86 0.94 -4.12 6.58
N SER A 87 2.02 -3.89 5.84
CA SER A 87 3.35 -3.59 6.39
C SER A 87 3.42 -2.33 7.23
N HIS A 88 2.64 -1.30 6.92
CA HIS A 88 2.53 -0.06 7.73
C HIS A 88 2.03 -0.28 9.16
N SER A 89 1.74 -1.53 9.53
CA SER A 89 1.30 -1.96 10.86
C SER A 89 1.95 -3.29 11.26
N ALA A 90 1.90 -4.29 10.38
CA ALA A 90 2.39 -5.64 10.66
C ALA A 90 3.92 -5.70 10.77
N VAL A 91 4.66 -4.81 10.13
CA VAL A 91 6.12 -4.70 10.27
C VAL A 91 6.48 -3.66 11.34
N VAL A 92 5.85 -2.48 11.28
CA VAL A 92 6.27 -1.35 12.13
C VAL A 92 5.93 -1.55 13.60
N VAL A 93 4.85 -2.25 13.95
CA VAL A 93 4.48 -2.47 15.35
C VAL A 93 5.45 -3.45 16.03
N PRO A 94 5.81 -4.61 15.43
CA PRO A 94 6.89 -5.42 15.97
C PRO A 94 8.20 -4.65 16.14
N LEU A 95 8.60 -3.82 15.17
CA LEU A 95 9.81 -3.00 15.31
C LEU A 95 9.72 -1.99 16.46
N ALA A 96 8.57 -1.35 16.65
CA ALA A 96 8.37 -0.38 17.74
C ALA A 96 8.37 -1.03 19.13
N PHE A 97 8.03 -2.31 19.19
CA PHE A 97 8.00 -3.13 20.40
C PHE A 97 9.15 -4.15 20.42
N ALA A 98 10.28 -3.84 19.78
CA ALA A 98 11.39 -4.79 19.62
C ALA A 98 12.17 -5.08 20.91
N ASP A 99 12.08 -4.19 21.91
CA ASP A 99 12.83 -4.33 23.15
C ASP A 99 12.52 -5.65 23.88
N GLY A 100 13.57 -6.36 24.29
CA GLY A 100 13.48 -7.66 24.94
C GLY A 100 13.08 -8.84 24.04
N HIS A 101 12.78 -8.64 22.76
CA HIS A 101 12.33 -9.69 21.85
C HIS A 101 13.42 -10.15 20.87
N SER A 102 13.44 -11.45 20.59
CA SER A 102 14.27 -12.05 19.54
C SER A 102 13.70 -11.81 18.14
N GLY A 103 14.54 -11.92 17.12
CA GLY A 103 14.08 -11.74 15.74
C GLY A 103 13.06 -12.79 15.31
N ALA A 104 13.13 -14.00 15.85
CA ALA A 104 12.12 -15.05 15.68
C ALA A 104 10.74 -14.63 16.22
N GLU A 105 10.68 -14.03 17.41
CA GLU A 105 9.43 -13.55 18.01
C GLU A 105 8.83 -12.40 17.22
N LEU A 106 9.66 -11.44 16.80
CA LEU A 106 9.23 -10.30 15.99
C LEU A 106 8.73 -10.74 14.61
N LEU A 107 9.41 -11.68 13.97
CA LEU A 107 9.00 -12.23 12.68
C LEU A 107 7.67 -12.99 12.80
N LEU A 108 7.49 -13.78 13.86
CA LEU A 108 6.23 -14.49 14.12
C LEU A 108 5.08 -13.52 14.36
N ALA A 109 5.29 -12.44 15.14
CA ALA A 109 4.28 -11.41 15.37
C ALA A 109 3.88 -10.69 14.07
N GLN A 110 4.86 -10.37 13.21
CA GLN A 110 4.59 -9.82 11.89
C GLN A 110 3.73 -10.75 11.02
N ILE A 111 4.06 -12.05 10.98
CA ILE A 111 3.31 -13.04 10.21
C ILE A 111 1.87 -13.16 10.73
N VAL A 112 1.68 -13.27 12.05
CA VAL A 112 0.34 -13.31 12.66
C VAL A 112 -0.48 -12.07 12.30
N ALA A 113 0.13 -10.88 12.38
CA ALA A 113 -0.51 -9.62 12.03
C ALA A 113 -0.91 -9.53 10.55
N ASN A 114 -0.03 -9.97 9.65
CA ASN A 114 -0.32 -10.09 8.22
C ASN A 114 -1.53 -11.00 7.98
N GLU A 115 -1.49 -12.22 8.53
CA GLU A 115 -2.54 -13.21 8.30
C GLU A 115 -3.90 -12.71 8.80
N ILE A 116 -4.00 -12.22 10.04
CA ILE A 116 -5.27 -11.74 10.60
C ILE A 116 -5.84 -10.58 9.78
N ALA A 117 -5.04 -9.54 9.54
CA ALA A 117 -5.51 -8.36 8.83
C ALA A 117 -5.92 -8.69 7.39
N ALA A 118 -5.09 -9.45 6.66
CA ALA A 118 -5.37 -9.83 5.28
C ALA A 118 -6.63 -10.69 5.16
N ARG A 119 -6.83 -11.68 6.05
CA ARG A 119 -8.01 -12.54 6.05
C ARG A 119 -9.29 -11.76 6.27
N VAL A 120 -9.32 -10.90 7.29
CA VAL A 120 -10.50 -10.07 7.60
C VAL A 120 -10.80 -9.12 6.45
N ASN A 121 -9.79 -8.45 5.88
CA ASN A 121 -10.02 -7.55 4.76
C ASN A 121 -10.46 -8.28 3.48
N MET A 122 -9.99 -9.50 3.23
CA MET A 122 -10.42 -10.27 2.06
C MET A 122 -11.88 -10.72 2.12
N VAL A 123 -12.47 -10.86 3.31
CA VAL A 123 -13.93 -11.02 3.43
C VAL A 123 -14.65 -9.79 2.87
N CYS A 124 -14.09 -8.60 3.08
CA CYS A 124 -14.60 -7.33 2.56
C CYS A 124 -14.09 -6.99 1.16
N ALA A 125 -13.36 -7.90 0.49
CA ALA A 125 -12.76 -7.62 -0.81
C ALA A 125 -13.80 -7.10 -1.80
N VAL A 126 -15.00 -7.68 -1.83
CA VAL A 126 -16.13 -7.17 -2.63
C VAL A 126 -16.89 -6.11 -1.81
N GLY A 127 -16.28 -4.94 -1.67
CA GLY A 127 -16.77 -3.80 -0.88
C GLY A 127 -16.31 -2.45 -1.42
N SER A 128 -16.46 -1.40 -0.62
CA SER A 128 -16.16 -0.01 -1.01
C SER A 128 -14.72 0.44 -0.78
N THR A 129 -13.99 -0.27 0.09
CA THR A 129 -12.67 0.18 0.57
C THR A 129 -11.61 -0.86 0.22
N ARG A 130 -10.53 -0.44 -0.46
CA ARG A 130 -9.43 -1.30 -0.93
C ARG A 130 -8.10 -0.56 -0.96
N GLY A 131 -7.02 -1.30 -1.17
CA GLY A 131 -5.67 -0.75 -1.23
C GLY A 131 -5.30 -0.10 0.10
N GLN A 132 -4.49 0.95 0.05
CA GLN A 132 -4.09 1.71 1.25
C GLN A 132 -5.23 2.50 1.92
N MET A 133 -6.39 2.62 1.27
CA MET A 133 -7.56 3.21 1.94
C MET A 133 -8.25 2.21 2.89
N ALA A 134 -7.90 0.93 2.86
CA ALA A 134 -8.41 -0.09 3.80
C ALA A 134 -7.75 0.05 5.18
N THR A 135 -7.95 1.21 5.80
CA THR A 135 -7.32 1.66 7.03
C THR A 135 -7.58 0.74 8.23
N HIS A 136 -8.66 -0.04 8.21
CA HIS A 136 -8.95 -1.06 9.22
C HIS A 136 -7.96 -2.23 9.24
N LEU A 137 -7.17 -2.43 8.18
CA LEU A 137 -6.05 -3.36 8.20
C LEU A 137 -5.08 -3.04 9.31
N HIS A 138 -4.81 -1.75 9.51
CA HIS A 138 -3.82 -1.26 10.45
C HIS A 138 -4.29 -1.37 11.90
N LEU A 139 -5.61 -1.21 12.16
CA LEU A 139 -6.23 -1.49 13.46
C LEU A 139 -5.96 -2.95 13.88
N LEU A 140 -6.30 -3.88 12.99
CA LEU A 140 -6.19 -5.31 13.25
C LEU A 140 -4.73 -5.78 13.35
N ALA A 141 -3.90 -5.38 12.40
CA ALA A 141 -2.50 -5.79 12.38
C ALA A 141 -1.73 -5.26 13.59
N ALA A 142 -1.98 -4.01 14.01
CA ALA A 142 -1.33 -3.45 15.20
C ALA A 142 -1.75 -4.19 16.48
N ALA A 143 -3.06 -4.42 16.68
CA ALA A 143 -3.56 -5.18 17.81
C ALA A 143 -3.03 -6.63 17.82
N ALA A 144 -3.04 -7.30 16.66
CA ALA A 144 -2.57 -8.68 16.52
C ALA A 144 -1.07 -8.82 16.78
N ALA A 145 -0.25 -7.92 16.23
CA ALA A 145 1.20 -7.93 16.44
C ALA A 145 1.53 -7.78 17.93
N ARG A 146 0.98 -6.75 18.57
CA ARG A 146 1.22 -6.48 19.99
C ARG A 146 0.69 -7.60 20.88
N ALA A 147 -0.52 -8.08 20.64
CA ALA A 147 -1.09 -9.18 21.40
C ALA A 147 -0.26 -10.48 21.29
N LYS A 148 0.35 -10.73 20.12
CA LYS A 148 1.26 -11.88 19.94
C LYS A 148 2.57 -11.71 20.69
N LEU A 149 3.17 -10.53 20.67
CA LEU A 149 4.42 -10.23 21.39
C LEU A 149 4.23 -10.30 22.91
N GLU A 150 3.11 -9.80 23.41
CA GLU A 150 2.79 -9.85 24.85
C GLU A 150 2.30 -11.23 25.33
N GLY A 151 2.13 -12.19 24.41
CA GLY A 151 1.71 -13.55 24.76
C GLY A 151 0.30 -13.63 25.33
N LEU A 152 -0.62 -12.75 24.91
CA LEU A 152 -1.99 -12.75 25.42
C LEU A 152 -2.68 -14.09 25.14
N ASP A 153 -3.50 -14.56 26.09
CA ASP A 153 -4.32 -15.74 25.90
C ASP A 153 -5.36 -15.52 24.78
N ALA A 154 -5.89 -16.61 24.23
CA ALA A 154 -6.80 -16.55 23.09
C ALA A 154 -8.07 -15.70 23.33
N ALA A 155 -8.60 -15.65 24.55
CA ALA A 155 -9.79 -14.84 24.85
C ALA A 155 -9.43 -13.34 24.89
N THR A 156 -8.37 -12.99 25.62
CA THR A 156 -7.88 -11.60 25.70
C THR A 156 -7.42 -11.08 24.33
N PHE A 157 -6.81 -11.94 23.52
CA PHE A 157 -6.41 -11.61 22.14
C PHE A 157 -7.64 -11.32 21.27
N ALA A 158 -8.70 -12.15 21.33
CA ALA A 158 -9.93 -11.92 20.59
C ALA A 158 -10.61 -10.61 21.00
N ASP A 159 -10.61 -10.29 22.30
CA ASP A 159 -11.15 -9.06 22.85
C ASP A 159 -10.37 -7.82 22.34
N ALA A 160 -9.05 -7.91 22.25
CA ALA A 160 -8.21 -6.84 21.69
C ALA A 160 -8.54 -6.57 20.22
N LEU A 161 -8.67 -7.62 19.40
CA LEU A 161 -9.10 -7.49 18.01
C LEU A 161 -10.51 -6.89 17.89
N SER A 162 -11.41 -7.25 18.81
CA SER A 162 -12.77 -6.73 18.84
C SER A 162 -12.81 -5.23 19.15
N PHE A 163 -12.03 -4.79 20.15
CA PHE A 163 -11.86 -3.37 20.45
C PHE A 163 -11.25 -2.60 19.28
N ALA A 164 -10.21 -3.15 18.65
CA ALA A 164 -9.57 -2.51 17.50
C ALA A 164 -10.57 -2.23 16.36
N LEU A 165 -11.52 -3.14 16.13
CA LEU A 165 -12.57 -2.98 15.12
C LEU A 165 -13.82 -2.23 15.59
N ALA A 166 -13.89 -1.79 16.84
CA ALA A 166 -15.09 -1.15 17.38
C ALA A 166 -15.42 0.18 16.68
N TYR A 167 -14.40 0.88 16.17
CA TYR A 167 -14.55 2.14 15.44
C TYR A 167 -13.58 2.21 14.25
N PRO A 168 -13.89 1.54 13.13
CA PRO A 168 -13.04 1.55 11.96
C PRO A 168 -13.09 2.93 11.28
N ALA A 169 -11.94 3.62 11.20
CA ALA A 169 -11.80 4.83 10.40
C ALA A 169 -11.89 4.49 8.90
N GLN A 170 -12.39 5.44 8.10
CA GLN A 170 -12.45 5.31 6.65
C GLN A 170 -11.85 6.56 5.97
N ALA A 171 -10.82 6.35 5.15
CA ALA A 171 -10.24 7.42 4.35
C ALA A 171 -11.18 7.87 3.23
N LEU A 172 -11.24 9.17 2.97
CA LEU A 172 -11.92 9.76 1.82
C LEU A 172 -10.92 10.08 0.73
N TYR A 173 -11.30 9.89 -0.54
CA TYR A 173 -10.43 10.19 -1.69
C TYR A 173 -9.84 11.60 -1.69
N PRO A 174 -10.59 12.68 -1.39
CA PRO A 174 -10.01 14.02 -1.32
C PRO A 174 -8.90 14.16 -0.27
N ALA A 175 -9.04 13.49 0.87
CA ALA A 175 -8.00 13.48 1.89
C ALA A 175 -6.81 12.60 1.46
N PHE A 176 -7.09 11.40 0.94
CA PHE A 176 -6.07 10.42 0.58
C PHE A 176 -5.22 10.83 -0.64
N LEU A 177 -5.81 11.43 -1.68
CA LEU A 177 -5.08 11.84 -2.89
C LEU A 177 -4.75 13.33 -2.88
N GLY A 178 -5.63 14.17 -2.34
CA GLY A 178 -5.53 15.63 -2.43
C GLY A 178 -4.75 16.31 -1.30
N SER A 179 -4.18 15.55 -0.35
CA SER A 179 -3.49 16.14 0.80
C SER A 179 -2.45 15.21 1.42
N ASP A 180 -1.71 15.73 2.40
CA ASP A 180 -0.74 14.97 3.20
C ASP A 180 -1.41 13.99 4.18
N ALA A 181 -2.75 14.02 4.29
CA ALA A 181 -3.51 13.12 5.16
C ALA A 181 -3.37 11.64 4.78
N LYS A 182 -2.83 11.32 3.59
CA LYS A 182 -2.42 9.95 3.24
C LYS A 182 -1.58 9.32 4.35
N ALA A 183 -0.57 10.03 4.88
CA ALA A 183 0.30 9.51 5.93
C ALA A 183 -0.46 9.07 7.20
N LEU A 184 -1.58 9.74 7.48
CA LEU A 184 -2.42 9.50 8.66
C LEU A 184 -3.32 8.27 8.50
N CYS A 185 -3.49 7.77 7.26
CA CYS A 185 -4.31 6.60 6.97
C CYS A 185 -3.73 5.32 7.61
N ALA A 186 -2.41 5.24 7.85
CA ALA A 186 -1.83 4.19 8.67
C ALA A 186 -1.60 4.61 10.12
N ALA A 187 -1.00 5.78 10.36
CA ALA A 187 -0.53 6.16 11.69
C ALA A 187 -1.65 6.20 12.75
N LEU A 188 -2.82 6.78 12.43
CA LEU A 188 -3.92 6.88 13.40
C LEU A 188 -4.55 5.52 13.71
N PRO A 189 -4.87 4.67 12.72
CA PRO A 189 -5.26 3.27 12.97
C PRO A 189 -4.23 2.44 13.75
N VAL A 190 -2.93 2.60 13.50
CA VAL A 190 -1.90 1.87 14.26
C VAL A 190 -1.98 2.21 15.74
N ARG A 191 -2.08 3.50 16.08
CA ARG A 191 -2.28 3.94 17.45
C ARG A 191 -3.53 3.33 18.09
N ALA A 192 -4.67 3.41 17.41
CA ALA A 192 -5.92 2.87 17.93
C ALA A 192 -5.87 1.34 18.12
N GLY A 193 -5.17 0.60 17.26
CA GLY A 193 -4.94 -0.84 17.43
C GLY A 193 -4.03 -1.17 18.61
N ILE A 194 -3.00 -0.35 18.87
CA ILE A 194 -2.16 -0.47 20.07
C ILE A 194 -3.01 -0.20 21.32
N GLU A 195 -3.76 0.90 21.35
CA GLU A 195 -4.61 1.30 22.47
C GLU A 195 -5.75 0.30 22.74
N ALA A 196 -6.19 -0.48 21.74
CA ALA A 196 -7.13 -1.58 21.93
C ALA A 196 -6.57 -2.70 22.83
N VAL A 197 -5.25 -2.95 22.76
CA VAL A 197 -4.57 -3.88 23.69
C VAL A 197 -4.48 -3.27 25.09
N ASP A 198 -4.23 -1.96 25.20
CA ASP A 198 -4.24 -1.27 26.50
C ASP A 198 -5.63 -1.34 27.16
N ALA A 199 -6.69 -1.17 26.37
CA ALA A 199 -8.06 -1.23 26.84
C ALA A 199 -8.39 -2.58 27.51
N VAL A 200 -8.04 -3.70 26.86
CA VAL A 200 -8.27 -5.03 27.44
C VAL A 200 -7.39 -5.27 28.67
N ARG A 201 -6.13 -4.81 28.66
CA ARG A 201 -5.22 -4.93 29.81
C ARG A 201 -5.69 -4.12 31.02
N ALA A 202 -6.36 -2.99 30.78
CA ALA A 202 -6.99 -2.19 31.82
C ALA A 202 -8.29 -2.83 32.36
N GLY A 203 -8.73 -3.97 31.83
CA GLY A 203 -9.95 -4.65 32.23
C GLY A 203 -11.22 -4.08 31.62
N LEU A 204 -11.12 -3.27 30.55
CA LEU A 204 -12.31 -2.83 29.82
C LEU A 204 -12.95 -4.00 29.08
N ARG A 205 -14.28 -4.04 29.10
CA ARG A 205 -15.06 -5.11 28.47
C ARG A 205 -15.17 -4.92 26.97
N ALA A 206 -14.67 -5.87 26.19
CA ALA A 206 -14.75 -5.82 24.73
C ALA A 206 -16.19 -5.98 24.22
N PRO A 207 -16.52 -5.32 23.09
CA PRO A 207 -17.81 -5.49 22.44
C PRO A 207 -17.93 -6.91 21.84
N GLY A 208 -19.08 -7.55 22.01
CA GLY A 208 -19.39 -8.84 21.36
C GLY A 208 -19.83 -8.64 19.91
N GLU A 209 -19.64 -9.68 19.08
CA GLU A 209 -20.15 -9.76 17.69
C GLU A 209 -19.71 -8.61 16.74
N VAL A 210 -18.63 -7.88 17.07
CA VAL A 210 -18.15 -6.74 16.25
C VAL A 210 -17.77 -7.16 14.84
N LEU A 211 -17.21 -8.35 14.64
CA LEU A 211 -16.75 -8.77 13.33
C LEU A 211 -17.90 -9.26 12.42
N ASP A 212 -18.62 -10.28 12.87
CA ASP A 212 -19.54 -11.09 12.06
C ASP A 212 -21.01 -10.98 12.46
N GLY A 213 -21.34 -10.20 13.49
CA GLY A 213 -22.70 -9.93 13.91
C GLY A 213 -23.53 -9.16 12.86
N PRO A 214 -24.86 -9.10 13.05
CA PRO A 214 -25.78 -8.49 12.08
C PRO A 214 -25.56 -6.98 11.88
N ARG A 215 -24.93 -6.31 12.86
CA ARG A 215 -24.50 -4.90 12.78
C ARG A 215 -22.98 -4.75 12.86
N GLY A 216 -22.26 -5.85 12.66
CA GLY A 216 -20.81 -5.90 12.74
C GLY A 216 -20.11 -5.34 11.50
N PHE A 217 -18.79 -5.46 11.51
CA PHE A 217 -17.87 -4.96 10.50
C PHE A 217 -18.20 -5.51 9.11
N PHE A 218 -18.41 -6.82 8.97
CA PHE A 218 -18.74 -7.40 7.66
C PHE A 218 -20.07 -6.91 7.10
N ALA A 219 -21.06 -6.65 7.95
CA ALA A 219 -22.36 -6.13 7.52
C ALA A 219 -22.29 -4.69 7.01
N THR A 220 -21.29 -3.92 7.46
CA THR A 220 -21.13 -2.49 7.16
C THR A 220 -20.08 -2.22 6.07
N HIS A 221 -19.06 -3.07 5.94
CA HIS A 221 -17.91 -2.83 5.06
C HIS A 221 -17.85 -3.74 3.83
N ALA A 222 -18.51 -4.91 3.87
CA ALA A 222 -18.62 -5.79 2.71
C ALA A 222 -19.94 -5.55 1.98
N ARG A 223 -19.88 -5.40 0.64
CA ARG A 223 -21.08 -5.48 -0.19
C ARG A 223 -21.48 -6.95 -0.39
N VAL A 224 -20.49 -7.82 -0.58
CA VAL A 224 -20.66 -9.27 -0.64
C VAL A 224 -19.56 -9.90 0.22
N PRO A 225 -19.88 -10.37 1.43
CA PRO A 225 -18.87 -10.94 2.32
C PRO A 225 -18.36 -12.29 1.78
N VAL A 226 -17.06 -12.39 1.55
CA VAL A 226 -16.39 -13.60 1.03
C VAL A 226 -15.75 -14.39 2.17
N ARG A 227 -16.58 -15.02 3.02
CA ARG A 227 -16.16 -15.61 4.30
C ARG A 227 -15.12 -16.74 4.20
N ASP A 228 -15.00 -17.39 3.04
CA ASP A 228 -13.99 -18.44 2.76
C ASP A 228 -12.54 -17.99 3.08
N PHE A 229 -12.26 -16.69 3.05
CA PHE A 229 -10.94 -16.14 3.37
C PHE A 229 -10.56 -16.21 4.86
N LEU A 230 -11.52 -16.41 5.77
CA LEU A 230 -11.20 -16.59 7.20
C LEU A 230 -10.49 -17.94 7.47
N GLY A 231 -10.87 -19.00 6.76
CA GLY A 231 -10.36 -20.36 6.98
C GLY A 231 -9.00 -20.65 6.34
N GLY A 232 -8.50 -21.89 6.42
CA GLY A 232 -7.17 -22.25 5.91
C GLY A 232 -6.02 -21.68 6.76
N LEU A 233 -6.24 -21.60 8.08
CA LEU A 233 -5.23 -21.22 9.06
C LEU A 233 -4.15 -22.31 9.11
N GLY A 234 -2.87 -21.92 9.10
CA GLY A 234 -1.72 -22.83 9.08
C GLY A 234 -1.43 -23.50 7.73
N THR A 235 -2.36 -23.50 6.78
CA THR A 235 -2.19 -24.17 5.47
C THR A 235 -2.17 -23.21 4.29
N ARG A 236 -2.80 -22.03 4.41
CA ARG A 236 -2.88 -21.03 3.35
C ARG A 236 -2.39 -19.69 3.87
N TRP A 237 -1.17 -19.31 3.54
CA TRP A 237 -0.51 -18.12 4.08
C TRP A 237 -0.67 -16.91 3.16
N HIS A 238 -1.45 -15.91 3.58
CA HIS A 238 -1.58 -14.64 2.86
C HIS A 238 -0.23 -13.93 2.68
N THR A 239 0.66 -14.05 3.67
CA THR A 239 2.02 -13.51 3.63
C THR A 239 2.80 -13.98 2.39
N ALA A 240 2.55 -15.20 1.90
CA ALA A 240 3.20 -15.75 0.71
C ALA A 240 2.86 -14.97 -0.58
N THR A 241 1.73 -14.27 -0.60
CA THR A 241 1.22 -13.56 -1.78
C THR A 241 1.81 -12.15 -1.92
N ASN A 242 2.78 -11.79 -1.08
CA ASN A 242 3.25 -10.42 -1.00
C ASN A 242 4.01 -9.97 -2.26
N SER A 243 3.70 -8.77 -2.72
CA SER A 243 4.26 -8.13 -3.90
C SER A 243 4.85 -6.77 -3.53
N PHE A 244 6.08 -6.52 -3.94
CA PHE A 244 6.88 -5.39 -3.50
C PHE A 244 6.99 -4.32 -4.58
N LYS A 245 6.73 -3.06 -4.23
CA LYS A 245 6.94 -1.96 -5.15
C LYS A 245 8.43 -1.59 -5.15
N ILE A 246 9.04 -1.65 -6.32
CA ILE A 246 10.44 -1.22 -6.54
C ILE A 246 10.55 0.24 -7.00
N TYR A 247 9.41 0.88 -7.27
CA TYR A 247 9.27 2.32 -7.51
C TYR A 247 8.26 2.94 -6.52
N PRO A 248 8.42 4.21 -6.10
CA PRO A 248 7.49 4.90 -5.22
C PRO A 248 6.21 5.36 -5.97
N VAL A 249 5.41 4.40 -6.42
CA VAL A 249 4.17 4.62 -7.20
C VAL A 249 3.10 3.61 -6.85
N CYS A 250 1.88 3.88 -7.28
CA CYS A 250 0.79 2.91 -7.21
C CYS A 250 1.21 1.60 -7.89
N GLY A 251 0.93 0.49 -7.23
CA GLY A 251 1.32 -0.83 -7.72
C GLY A 251 0.78 -1.16 -9.11
N TYR A 252 -0.31 -0.51 -9.53
CA TYR A 252 -0.92 -0.68 -10.85
C TYR A 252 -0.15 0.03 -11.98
N LEU A 253 0.80 0.91 -11.65
CA LEU A 253 1.63 1.64 -12.62
C LEU A 253 3.02 0.99 -12.80
N CYS A 254 3.42 0.05 -11.95
CA CYS A 254 4.79 -0.50 -11.94
C CYS A 254 5.20 -1.14 -13.29
N SER A 255 4.30 -1.86 -13.97
CA SER A 255 4.60 -2.42 -15.31
C SER A 255 4.81 -1.34 -16.36
N ALA A 256 4.12 -0.21 -16.25
CA ALA A 256 4.29 0.90 -17.20
C ALA A 256 5.65 1.58 -16.98
N VAL A 257 6.10 1.68 -15.73
CA VAL A 257 7.46 2.14 -15.40
C VAL A 257 8.50 1.16 -15.92
N ASP A 258 8.35 -0.14 -15.64
CA ASP A 258 9.26 -1.18 -16.16
C ASP A 258 9.38 -1.10 -17.70
N ALA A 259 8.25 -1.08 -18.41
CA ALA A 259 8.22 -1.01 -19.87
C ALA A 259 8.85 0.29 -20.40
N THR A 260 8.61 1.43 -19.74
CA THR A 260 9.19 2.72 -20.12
C THR A 260 10.70 2.72 -19.93
N LEU A 261 11.18 2.25 -18.78
CA LEU A 261 12.61 2.19 -18.48
C LEU A 261 13.35 1.23 -19.42
N ASP A 262 12.75 0.10 -19.76
CA ASP A 262 13.27 -0.83 -20.77
C ASP A 262 13.43 -0.11 -22.13
N LEU A 263 12.42 0.63 -22.58
CA LEU A 263 12.47 1.36 -23.86
C LEU A 263 13.56 2.42 -23.87
N VAL A 264 13.55 3.35 -22.90
CA VAL A 264 14.49 4.48 -22.92
C VAL A 264 15.94 4.03 -22.75
N ARG A 265 16.19 2.97 -21.97
CA ARG A 265 17.55 2.44 -21.77
C ARG A 265 18.04 1.60 -22.96
N THR A 266 17.16 0.81 -23.58
CA THR A 266 17.53 -0.06 -24.71
C THR A 266 17.79 0.73 -25.99
N TYR A 267 16.95 1.73 -26.27
CA TYR A 267 17.01 2.51 -27.51
C TYR A 267 17.66 3.88 -27.34
N ASP A 268 18.21 4.14 -26.15
CA ASP A 268 18.82 5.41 -25.76
C ASP A 268 17.99 6.65 -26.12
N VAL A 269 16.73 6.65 -25.71
CA VAL A 269 15.78 7.70 -26.07
C VAL A 269 16.04 8.97 -25.25
N ASP A 270 16.17 10.12 -25.93
CA ASP A 270 16.11 11.45 -25.32
C ASP A 270 14.65 11.87 -25.12
N ALA A 271 14.36 12.53 -24.00
CA ALA A 271 13.03 13.06 -23.68
C ALA A 271 12.53 14.07 -24.73
N ASP A 272 13.43 14.86 -25.32
CA ASP A 272 13.09 15.87 -26.32
C ASP A 272 12.68 15.24 -27.66
N ASP A 273 13.10 14.00 -27.93
CA ASP A 273 12.72 13.25 -29.12
C ASP A 273 11.34 12.59 -29.02
N VAL A 274 10.73 12.58 -27.83
CA VAL A 274 9.42 11.95 -27.62
C VAL A 274 8.29 12.83 -28.16
N ALA A 275 7.57 12.32 -29.16
CA ALA A 275 6.39 12.96 -29.73
C ALA A 275 5.12 12.64 -28.93
N SER A 276 4.90 11.37 -28.57
CA SER A 276 3.76 10.93 -27.75
C SER A 276 4.03 9.58 -27.08
N VAL A 277 3.31 9.32 -26.00
CA VAL A 277 3.35 8.02 -25.30
C VAL A 277 1.92 7.56 -25.00
N ASP A 278 1.56 6.37 -25.46
CA ASP A 278 0.31 5.68 -25.09
C ASP A 278 0.64 4.53 -24.13
N VAL A 279 0.06 4.59 -22.93
CA VAL A 279 0.19 3.56 -21.89
C VAL A 279 -1.08 2.74 -21.85
N HIS A 280 -1.05 1.57 -22.48
CA HIS A 280 -2.16 0.61 -22.46
C HIS A 280 -2.12 -0.21 -21.17
N ALA A 281 -3.18 -0.16 -20.36
CA ALA A 281 -3.22 -0.80 -19.06
C ALA A 281 -4.63 -1.31 -18.68
N SER A 282 -4.69 -2.07 -17.58
CA SER A 282 -5.96 -2.55 -17.02
C SER A 282 -6.87 -1.41 -16.52
N LEU A 283 -8.15 -1.70 -16.31
CA LEU A 283 -9.11 -0.75 -15.71
C LEU A 283 -8.73 -0.34 -14.29
N PHE A 284 -7.93 -1.13 -13.57
CA PHE A 284 -7.43 -0.74 -12.26
C PHE A 284 -6.45 0.44 -12.38
N THR A 285 -5.51 0.37 -13.32
CA THR A 285 -4.54 1.44 -13.60
C THR A 285 -5.26 2.67 -14.13
N VAL A 286 -6.12 2.52 -15.15
CA VAL A 286 -6.90 3.62 -15.73
C VAL A 286 -7.80 4.29 -14.70
N GLY A 287 -8.44 3.50 -13.83
CA GLY A 287 -9.33 4.01 -12.78
C GLY A 287 -8.58 4.81 -11.71
N MET A 288 -7.42 4.32 -11.25
CA MET A 288 -6.61 5.05 -10.28
C MET A 288 -5.99 6.32 -10.86
N ASP A 289 -5.55 6.27 -12.12
CA ASP A 289 -5.09 7.45 -12.86
C ASP A 289 -6.20 8.52 -12.91
N ALA A 290 -7.42 8.12 -13.31
CA ALA A 290 -8.57 9.01 -13.35
C ALA A 290 -8.97 9.57 -11.97
N HIS A 291 -8.80 8.80 -10.90
CA HIS A 291 -9.02 9.28 -9.53
C HIS A 291 -7.97 10.31 -9.08
N SER A 292 -6.75 10.27 -9.62
CA SER A 292 -5.70 11.25 -9.31
C SER A 292 -5.92 12.59 -10.00
N VAL A 293 -6.46 12.60 -11.23
CA VAL A 293 -6.59 13.79 -12.09
C VAL A 293 -7.19 15.02 -11.40
N PRO A 294 -8.28 14.94 -10.60
CA PRO A 294 -8.85 16.11 -9.93
C PRO A 294 -7.92 16.81 -8.95
N TYR A 295 -6.83 16.14 -8.53
CA TYR A 295 -5.86 16.63 -7.56
C TYR A 295 -4.52 17.00 -8.19
N ILE A 296 -4.37 16.88 -9.53
CA ILE A 296 -3.17 17.29 -10.25
C ILE A 296 -3.27 18.78 -10.61
N ASP A 297 -2.32 19.56 -10.11
CA ASP A 297 -2.21 21.01 -10.30
C ASP A 297 -0.76 21.41 -10.63
N GLY A 298 -0.18 20.70 -11.61
CA GLY A 298 1.19 20.93 -12.08
C GLY A 298 2.19 20.93 -10.91
N PRO A 299 3.09 21.93 -10.83
CA PRO A 299 4.06 22.08 -9.75
C PRO A 299 3.49 22.05 -8.32
N ARG A 300 2.20 22.37 -8.13
CA ARG A 300 1.54 22.38 -6.81
C ARG A 300 0.86 21.07 -6.45
N SER A 301 0.97 20.05 -7.29
CA SER A 301 0.35 18.75 -7.04
C SER A 301 0.86 18.14 -5.72
N PRO A 302 -0.03 17.55 -4.90
CA PRO A 302 0.39 16.79 -3.72
C PRO A 302 1.09 15.50 -4.15
N ILE A 303 2.11 15.09 -3.40
CA ILE A 303 2.87 13.84 -3.66
C ILE A 303 1.91 12.64 -3.76
N ALA A 304 0.92 12.59 -2.87
CA ALA A 304 -0.07 11.52 -2.84
C ALA A 304 -0.88 11.38 -4.14
N ALA A 305 -1.09 12.45 -4.92
CA ALA A 305 -1.74 12.35 -6.23
C ALA A 305 -0.73 11.93 -7.32
N LEU A 306 0.49 12.46 -7.25
CA LEU A 306 1.56 12.18 -8.22
C LEU A 306 1.91 10.70 -8.29
N THR A 307 1.92 9.98 -7.16
CA THR A 307 2.19 8.53 -7.14
C THR A 307 1.13 7.69 -7.86
N PHE A 308 -0.03 8.26 -8.20
CA PHE A 308 -1.10 7.62 -8.98
C PHE A 308 -1.27 8.22 -10.38
N SER A 309 -0.50 9.25 -10.74
CA SER A 309 -0.57 9.93 -12.04
C SER A 309 0.33 9.25 -13.06
N THR A 310 -0.28 8.57 -14.03
CA THR A 310 0.47 7.91 -15.11
C THR A 310 1.25 8.93 -15.96
N PRO A 311 0.68 10.09 -16.35
CA PRO A 311 1.43 11.07 -17.13
C PRO A 311 2.69 11.59 -16.44
N PHE A 312 2.59 11.98 -15.16
CA PHE A 312 3.73 12.50 -14.41
C PHE A 312 4.82 11.44 -14.20
N VAL A 313 4.41 10.23 -13.80
CA VAL A 313 5.34 9.13 -13.53
C VAL A 313 6.11 8.74 -14.78
N ILE A 314 5.43 8.57 -15.91
CA ILE A 314 6.05 8.11 -17.16
C ILE A 314 6.93 9.20 -17.76
N ALA A 315 6.50 10.46 -17.75
CA ALA A 315 7.34 11.58 -18.17
C ALA A 315 8.63 11.68 -17.33
N SER A 316 8.50 11.54 -16.01
CA SER A 316 9.65 11.53 -15.10
C SER A 316 10.57 10.34 -15.38
N ALA A 317 10.02 9.14 -15.59
CA ALA A 317 10.79 7.94 -15.90
C ALA A 317 11.57 8.05 -17.21
N ILE A 318 10.99 8.67 -18.25
CA ILE A 318 11.68 8.95 -19.52
C ILE A 318 12.83 9.91 -19.27
N ARG A 319 12.53 11.05 -18.65
CA ARG A 319 13.46 12.16 -18.52
C ARG A 319 14.63 11.87 -17.58
N ALA A 320 14.38 11.19 -16.46
CA ALA A 320 15.42 10.76 -15.53
C ALA A 320 16.08 9.43 -15.93
N ARG A 321 15.49 8.69 -16.88
CA ARG A 321 15.84 7.28 -17.17
C ARG A 321 15.81 6.39 -15.92
N ALA A 322 15.03 6.80 -14.92
CA ALA A 322 14.84 6.20 -13.61
C ALA A 322 13.55 6.75 -12.99
N PHE A 323 12.97 6.03 -12.03
CA PHE A 323 11.93 6.60 -11.19
C PHE A 323 12.18 6.17 -9.74
N THR A 324 12.68 7.10 -8.94
CA THR A 324 13.13 6.90 -7.56
C THR A 324 12.49 7.99 -6.67
N PRO A 325 12.66 7.95 -5.34
CA PRO A 325 12.18 9.03 -4.47
C PRO A 325 12.62 10.44 -4.92
N ALA A 326 13.78 10.58 -5.58
CA ALA A 326 14.27 11.85 -6.10
C ALA A 326 13.30 12.52 -7.11
N GLN A 327 12.52 11.74 -7.87
CA GLN A 327 11.52 12.28 -8.81
C GLN A 327 10.24 12.78 -8.12
N LEU A 328 10.12 12.57 -6.80
CA LEU A 328 9.03 13.10 -5.97
C LEU A 328 9.47 14.28 -5.11
N GLU A 329 10.72 14.75 -5.25
CA GLU A 329 11.20 15.95 -4.59
C GLU A 329 10.67 17.21 -5.27
N ARG A 330 10.50 18.27 -4.46
CA ARG A 330 9.91 19.54 -4.91
C ARG A 330 10.62 20.13 -6.13
N ALA A 331 11.96 20.10 -6.14
CA ALA A 331 12.76 20.60 -7.25
C ALA A 331 12.47 19.87 -8.58
N TRP A 332 12.18 18.56 -8.55
CA TRP A 332 11.79 17.82 -9.74
C TRP A 332 10.36 18.14 -10.17
N ILE A 333 9.43 18.20 -9.21
CA ILE A 333 8.01 18.48 -9.43
C ILE A 333 7.81 19.88 -10.02
N GLU A 334 8.62 20.86 -9.62
CA GLU A 334 8.54 22.24 -10.11
C GLU A 334 9.17 22.44 -11.50
N ASP A 335 9.88 21.46 -12.04
CA ASP A 335 10.48 21.55 -13.37
C ASP A 335 9.42 21.40 -14.47
N GLU A 336 9.09 22.52 -15.13
CA GLU A 336 8.09 22.61 -16.19
C GLU A 336 8.34 21.60 -17.34
N ARG A 337 9.59 21.19 -17.58
CA ARG A 337 9.92 20.20 -18.61
C ARG A 337 9.27 18.84 -18.35
N VAL A 338 9.07 18.46 -17.08
CA VAL A 338 8.35 17.23 -16.71
C VAL A 338 6.90 17.33 -17.15
N TRP A 339 6.26 18.47 -16.92
CA TRP A 339 4.86 18.71 -17.26
C TRP A 339 4.62 18.83 -18.77
N GLN A 340 5.55 19.45 -19.50
CA GLN A 340 5.52 19.50 -20.97
C GLN A 340 5.59 18.11 -21.61
N LEU A 341 6.36 17.18 -21.02
CA LEU A 341 6.40 15.80 -21.47
C LEU A 341 5.18 15.01 -20.99
N ALA A 342 4.72 15.22 -19.73
CA ALA A 342 3.53 14.58 -19.18
C ALA A 342 2.28 14.87 -20.04
N ALA A 343 2.16 16.08 -20.60
CA ALA A 343 1.10 16.44 -21.53
C ALA A 343 1.05 15.57 -22.80
N ARG A 344 2.12 14.85 -23.13
CA ARG A 344 2.23 13.93 -24.29
C ARG A 344 1.95 12.47 -23.93
N VAL A 345 1.69 12.17 -22.65
CA VAL A 345 1.41 10.82 -22.15
C VAL A 345 -0.08 10.62 -21.97
N GLN A 346 -0.62 9.52 -22.49
CA GLN A 346 -2.04 9.17 -22.35
C GLN A 346 -2.22 7.74 -21.87
N THR A 347 -3.05 7.55 -20.85
CA THR A 347 -3.44 6.23 -20.34
C THR A 347 -4.61 5.68 -21.15
N ARG A 348 -4.47 4.46 -21.67
CA ARG A 348 -5.45 3.77 -22.51
C ARG A 348 -5.90 2.48 -21.83
N HIS A 349 -7.18 2.16 -21.92
CA HIS A 349 -7.69 0.88 -21.44
C HIS A 349 -7.39 -0.24 -22.45
N ASP A 350 -6.72 -1.30 -21.98
CA ASP A 350 -6.63 -2.59 -22.67
C ASP A 350 -7.54 -3.64 -21.97
N PRO A 351 -8.62 -4.10 -22.64
CA PRO A 351 -9.51 -5.13 -22.10
C PRO A 351 -8.84 -6.47 -21.78
N ARG A 352 -7.76 -6.84 -22.48
CA ARG A 352 -7.03 -8.08 -22.24
C ARG A 352 -6.30 -8.02 -20.91
N LEU A 353 -5.57 -6.94 -20.64
CA LEU A 353 -4.88 -6.71 -19.37
C LEU A 353 -5.86 -6.63 -18.19
N THR A 354 -7.06 -6.07 -18.40
CA THR A 354 -8.14 -6.15 -17.39
C THR A 354 -8.57 -7.59 -17.12
N ARG A 355 -8.76 -8.40 -18.16
CA ARG A 355 -9.14 -9.79 -18.00
C ARG A 355 -8.09 -10.54 -17.19
N ASP A 356 -6.82 -10.41 -17.57
CA ASP A 356 -5.70 -11.10 -16.93
C ASP A 356 -5.64 -10.78 -15.42
N ALA A 357 -5.75 -9.49 -15.07
CA ALA A 357 -5.79 -9.03 -13.69
C ALA A 357 -7.02 -9.53 -12.89
N LEU A 358 -8.17 -9.69 -13.56
CA LEU A 358 -9.41 -10.17 -12.92
C LEU A 358 -9.45 -11.69 -12.76
N THR A 359 -8.78 -12.44 -13.63
CA THR A 359 -8.72 -13.91 -13.57
C THR A 359 -7.62 -14.43 -12.65
N ALA A 360 -6.57 -13.65 -12.44
CA ALA A 360 -5.51 -13.97 -11.49
C ALA A 360 -5.96 -13.90 -10.02
N ASP A 361 -5.20 -14.51 -9.12
CA ASP A 361 -5.53 -14.49 -7.69
C ASP A 361 -5.56 -13.08 -7.12
N ILE A 362 -4.54 -12.28 -7.48
CA ILE A 362 -4.27 -10.94 -6.95
C ILE A 362 -4.47 -9.93 -8.09
N PRO A 363 -5.19 -8.80 -7.87
CA PRO A 363 -5.61 -8.26 -6.57
C PRO A 363 -6.95 -8.79 -6.04
N ILE A 364 -7.78 -9.43 -6.86
CA ILE A 364 -9.12 -9.84 -6.41
C ILE A 364 -9.73 -11.07 -7.08
N GLY A 365 -9.16 -11.64 -8.15
CA GLY A 365 -9.83 -12.74 -8.84
C GLY A 365 -10.13 -13.93 -7.93
N ALA A 366 -9.28 -14.20 -6.94
CA ALA A 366 -9.55 -15.20 -5.90
C ALA A 366 -10.87 -14.94 -5.15
N ALA A 367 -11.21 -13.69 -4.84
CA ALA A 367 -12.47 -13.34 -4.20
C ALA A 367 -13.65 -13.34 -5.17
N LEU A 368 -13.45 -12.89 -6.41
CA LEU A 368 -14.51 -12.90 -7.44
C LEU A 368 -14.97 -14.33 -7.74
N ARG A 369 -14.03 -15.28 -7.81
CA ARG A 369 -14.31 -16.71 -7.98
C ARG A 369 -15.25 -17.32 -6.93
N ARG A 370 -15.34 -16.69 -5.75
CA ARG A 370 -16.14 -17.15 -4.61
C ARG A 370 -17.49 -16.47 -4.47
N VAL A 371 -17.76 -15.41 -5.24
CA VAL A 371 -19.09 -14.78 -5.25
C VAL A 371 -20.01 -15.43 -6.28
N LYS A 372 -21.34 -15.41 -6.03
CA LYS A 372 -22.32 -15.90 -7.00
C LYS A 372 -22.32 -14.97 -8.22
N LYS A 373 -22.52 -15.51 -9.43
CA LYS A 373 -22.51 -14.74 -10.69
C LYS A 373 -23.44 -13.50 -10.67
N TRP A 374 -24.63 -13.61 -10.07
CA TRP A 374 -25.54 -12.47 -9.94
C TRP A 374 -25.04 -11.39 -8.96
N GLN A 375 -24.34 -11.79 -7.89
CA GLN A 375 -23.69 -10.87 -6.95
C GLN A 375 -22.52 -10.15 -7.61
N ALA A 376 -21.72 -10.88 -8.41
CA ALA A 376 -20.65 -10.31 -9.23
C ALA A 376 -21.18 -9.28 -10.23
N GLY A 377 -22.32 -9.55 -10.87
CA GLY A 377 -22.97 -8.60 -11.78
C GLY A 377 -23.36 -7.27 -11.11
N GLY A 378 -23.93 -7.33 -9.89
CA GLY A 378 -24.26 -6.13 -9.11
C GLY A 378 -23.03 -5.34 -8.66
N PHE A 379 -21.94 -6.05 -8.34
CA PHE A 379 -20.66 -5.44 -7.98
C PHE A 379 -19.94 -4.82 -9.19
N ALA A 380 -19.94 -5.50 -10.33
CA ALA A 380 -19.43 -4.99 -11.60
C ALA A 380 -20.13 -3.69 -12.02
N TRP A 381 -21.44 -3.64 -11.81
CA TRP A 381 -22.24 -2.44 -12.02
C TRP A 381 -21.81 -1.26 -11.16
N SER A 382 -21.36 -1.49 -9.91
CA SER A 382 -20.77 -0.42 -9.09
C SER A 382 -19.35 -0.05 -9.48
N ILE A 383 -18.50 -1.00 -9.88
CA ILE A 383 -17.15 -0.63 -10.35
C ILE A 383 -17.27 0.24 -11.61
N ALA A 384 -18.12 -0.15 -12.56
CA ALA A 384 -18.39 0.65 -13.75
C ALA A 384 -18.90 2.06 -13.39
N ALA A 385 -19.68 2.18 -12.30
CA ALA A 385 -20.15 3.46 -11.78
C ALA A 385 -19.03 4.40 -11.37
N THR A 386 -18.08 3.84 -10.64
CA THR A 386 -16.96 4.57 -10.06
C THR A 386 -15.93 4.88 -11.14
N ALA A 387 -15.62 3.90 -12.01
CA ALA A 387 -14.60 4.03 -13.05
C ALA A 387 -15.01 4.94 -14.22
N PHE A 388 -16.30 4.97 -14.60
CA PHE A 388 -16.78 5.75 -15.75
C PHE A 388 -17.70 6.91 -15.35
N GLY A 389 -17.99 7.10 -14.07
CA GLY A 389 -19.02 8.02 -13.60
C GLY A 389 -20.45 7.56 -13.94
N ARG A 390 -21.46 8.15 -13.27
CA ARG A 390 -22.88 7.83 -13.53
C ARG A 390 -23.28 8.08 -14.99
N ALA A 391 -22.80 9.17 -15.60
CA ALA A 391 -23.09 9.53 -16.99
C ALA A 391 -22.18 8.83 -18.01
N GLY A 392 -20.92 8.53 -17.68
CA GLY A 392 -20.01 7.86 -18.63
C GLY A 392 -20.29 6.38 -18.82
N ARG A 393 -20.98 5.71 -17.87
CA ARG A 393 -21.56 4.36 -18.08
C ARG A 393 -22.50 4.27 -19.28
N LEU A 394 -23.32 5.30 -19.49
CA LEU A 394 -24.26 5.36 -20.63
C LEU A 394 -23.54 5.77 -21.92
N ARG A 395 -22.42 6.50 -21.82
CA ARG A 395 -21.60 6.93 -22.97
C ARG A 395 -20.61 5.88 -23.46
N ARG A 396 -20.35 4.82 -22.68
CA ARG A 396 -19.42 3.73 -23.01
C ARG A 396 -20.05 2.34 -22.76
N PRO A 397 -21.15 2.01 -23.46
CA PRO A 397 -21.94 0.81 -23.18
C PRO A 397 -21.18 -0.49 -23.45
N VAL A 398 -20.35 -0.54 -24.50
CA VAL A 398 -19.58 -1.74 -24.87
C VAL A 398 -18.52 -2.07 -23.82
N GLU A 399 -17.78 -1.08 -23.33
CA GLU A 399 -16.74 -1.26 -22.30
C GLU A 399 -17.35 -1.66 -20.95
N THR A 400 -18.49 -1.05 -20.60
CA THR A 400 -19.26 -1.42 -19.41
C THR A 400 -19.73 -2.87 -19.49
N LEU A 401 -20.29 -3.30 -20.63
CA LEU A 401 -20.73 -4.68 -20.84
C LEU A 401 -19.55 -5.67 -20.82
N ARG A 402 -18.40 -5.32 -21.40
CA ARG A 402 -17.18 -6.15 -21.34
C ARG A 402 -16.65 -6.29 -19.92
N LEU A 403 -16.66 -5.22 -19.12
CA LEU A 403 -16.28 -5.27 -17.71
C LEU A 403 -17.23 -6.16 -16.91
N ILE A 404 -18.54 -6.02 -17.13
CA ILE A 404 -19.55 -6.88 -16.50
C ILE A 404 -19.33 -8.34 -16.89
N ALA A 405 -19.14 -8.63 -18.19
CA ALA A 405 -18.89 -9.98 -18.68
C ALA A 405 -17.59 -10.58 -18.12
N GLY A 406 -16.52 -9.79 -18.00
CA GLY A 406 -15.26 -10.26 -17.41
C GLY A 406 -15.42 -10.59 -15.92
N LEU A 407 -16.09 -9.72 -15.16
CA LEU A 407 -16.34 -9.94 -13.73
C LEU A 407 -17.29 -11.11 -13.45
N THR A 408 -18.29 -11.33 -14.30
CA THR A 408 -19.19 -12.48 -14.18
C THR A 408 -18.57 -13.78 -14.67
N ALA A 409 -17.67 -13.72 -15.66
CA ALA A 409 -16.90 -14.87 -16.12
C ALA A 409 -15.89 -15.34 -15.06
N ALA A 410 -15.29 -14.41 -14.32
CA ALA A 410 -14.40 -14.71 -13.19
C ALA A 410 -15.14 -15.22 -11.94
N ALA A 411 -16.48 -15.29 -11.93
CA ALA A 411 -17.27 -15.65 -10.76
C ALA A 411 -17.77 -17.10 -10.78
N GLY A 412 -17.77 -17.74 -9.61
CA GLY A 412 -18.35 -19.07 -9.40
C GLY A 412 -17.42 -20.26 -9.67
N ASP A 413 -16.20 -20.01 -10.13
CA ASP A 413 -15.15 -21.02 -10.25
C ASP A 413 -14.45 -21.20 -8.91
N ARG A 414 -14.94 -22.11 -8.06
CA ARG A 414 -14.41 -22.36 -6.70
C ARG A 414 -13.08 -23.14 -6.71
N ALA A 415 -12.21 -22.87 -7.69
CA ALA A 415 -10.87 -23.43 -7.73
C ALA A 415 -10.12 -23.21 -6.39
N PRO A 416 -9.27 -24.18 -5.98
CA PRO A 416 -8.41 -24.03 -4.81
C PRO A 416 -7.59 -22.73 -4.84
N MET A 417 -7.33 -22.18 -3.66
CA MET A 417 -6.44 -21.02 -3.50
C MET A 417 -5.03 -21.49 -3.17
N GLU A 418 -4.19 -21.58 -4.19
CA GLU A 418 -2.76 -21.95 -4.06
C GLU A 418 -1.91 -20.68 -3.93
N PHE A 419 -1.88 -20.09 -2.73
CA PHE A 419 -1.23 -18.79 -2.51
C PHE A 419 0.28 -18.78 -2.78
N GLU A 420 0.93 -19.93 -2.67
CA GLU A 420 2.36 -20.11 -2.99
C GLU A 420 2.64 -19.87 -4.48
N ARG A 421 1.64 -20.08 -5.33
CA ARG A 421 1.71 -19.92 -6.80
C ARG A 421 0.88 -18.75 -7.29
N ALA A 422 0.34 -17.95 -6.37
CA ALA A 422 -0.51 -16.82 -6.72
C ALA A 422 0.27 -15.81 -7.55
N THR A 423 -0.36 -15.30 -8.60
CA THR A 423 0.22 -14.26 -9.46
C THR A 423 -0.53 -12.94 -9.31
N LYS A 424 0.19 -11.84 -9.55
CA LYS A 424 -0.36 -10.48 -9.58
C LYS A 424 -0.06 -9.79 -10.91
N PRO A 425 -0.71 -10.19 -12.02
CA PRO A 425 -0.54 -9.55 -13.31
C PRO A 425 -1.19 -8.17 -13.32
N MET A 426 -0.36 -7.16 -13.09
CA MET A 426 -0.70 -5.75 -13.29
C MET A 426 -0.01 -5.23 -14.54
N GLY A 427 -0.28 -5.86 -15.68
CA GLY A 427 0.45 -5.60 -16.92
C GLY A 427 0.20 -4.22 -17.54
N ALA A 428 1.15 -3.78 -18.35
CA ALA A 428 1.05 -2.58 -19.17
C ALA A 428 1.83 -2.74 -20.48
N ARG A 429 1.33 -2.16 -21.57
CA ARG A 429 2.04 -1.99 -22.84
C ARG A 429 2.25 -0.51 -23.11
N VAL A 430 3.51 -0.09 -23.23
CA VAL A 430 3.89 1.29 -23.52
C VAL A 430 4.27 1.39 -24.99
N ALA A 431 3.60 2.27 -25.72
CA ALA A 431 3.93 2.63 -27.10
C ALA A 431 4.42 4.07 -27.13
N MET A 432 5.68 4.27 -27.53
CA MET A 432 6.36 5.56 -27.57
C MET A 432 6.64 5.95 -29.01
N ARG A 433 6.03 7.03 -29.48
CA ARG A 433 6.30 7.61 -30.80
C ARG A 433 7.38 8.68 -30.67
N LEU A 434 8.42 8.56 -31.46
CA LEU A 434 9.50 9.54 -31.56
C LEU A 434 9.20 10.56 -32.66
N ARG A 435 9.84 11.73 -32.58
CA ARG A 435 9.70 12.83 -33.54
C ARG A 435 10.23 12.49 -34.93
N ASP A 436 11.17 11.56 -35.02
CA ASP A 436 11.69 11.03 -36.28
C ASP A 436 10.73 10.05 -36.99
N GLY A 437 9.57 9.77 -36.39
CA GLY A 437 8.54 8.89 -36.94
C GLY A 437 8.62 7.44 -36.49
N ARG A 438 9.67 7.02 -35.77
CA ARG A 438 9.76 5.67 -35.18
C ARG A 438 8.73 5.49 -34.06
N THR A 439 8.25 4.26 -33.89
CA THR A 439 7.45 3.85 -32.75
C THR A 439 8.14 2.69 -32.05
N LEU A 440 8.41 2.85 -30.76
CA LEU A 440 8.98 1.83 -29.90
C LEU A 440 7.88 1.28 -28.99
N GLU A 441 7.80 -0.05 -28.84
CA GLU A 441 6.80 -0.67 -27.97
C GLU A 441 7.44 -1.67 -27.01
N ARG A 442 6.90 -1.74 -25.78
CA ARG A 442 7.27 -2.73 -24.78
C ARG A 442 6.04 -3.11 -23.95
N GLU A 443 5.83 -4.42 -23.77
CA GLU A 443 4.82 -4.97 -22.87
C GLU A 443 5.48 -5.67 -21.69
N VAL A 444 4.97 -5.42 -20.50
CA VAL A 444 5.33 -6.11 -19.26
C VAL A 444 4.06 -6.67 -18.65
N SER A 445 4.01 -7.99 -18.46
CA SER A 445 2.81 -8.69 -17.96
C SER A 445 2.68 -8.64 -16.44
N ILE A 446 3.81 -8.82 -15.74
CA ILE A 446 3.91 -8.79 -14.27
C ILE A 446 5.09 -7.88 -13.92
N PRO A 447 4.92 -6.87 -13.04
CA PRO A 447 6.03 -6.06 -12.57
C PRO A 447 7.10 -6.89 -11.85
N ARG A 448 8.37 -6.49 -11.94
CA ARG A 448 9.49 -7.28 -11.41
C ARG A 448 9.33 -7.67 -9.94
N GLY A 449 8.94 -6.75 -9.06
CA GLY A 449 8.79 -7.03 -7.62
C GLY A 449 7.51 -7.77 -7.21
N PHE A 450 6.65 -8.14 -8.15
CA PHE A 450 5.32 -8.69 -7.83
C PHE A 450 5.29 -10.22 -7.82
N ALA A 451 4.28 -10.79 -7.17
CA ALA A 451 4.07 -12.23 -7.16
C ALA A 451 3.94 -12.77 -8.60
N GLY A 452 4.85 -13.68 -8.98
CA GLY A 452 5.00 -14.19 -10.34
C GLY A 452 5.88 -13.36 -11.29
N GLY A 453 6.54 -12.30 -10.80
CA GLY A 453 7.35 -11.37 -11.62
C GLY A 453 8.80 -11.80 -11.79
N ILE A 454 9.54 -11.95 -10.69
CA ILE A 454 10.89 -12.54 -10.67
C ILE A 454 11.06 -13.47 -9.47
N ASP A 455 12.07 -14.34 -9.53
CA ASP A 455 12.36 -15.30 -8.47
C ASP A 455 13.21 -14.70 -7.32
N ASP A 456 14.17 -13.82 -7.62
CA ASP A 456 15.10 -13.26 -6.61
C ASP A 456 14.59 -11.95 -5.98
N ILE A 457 13.53 -12.07 -5.19
CA ILE A 457 12.93 -10.94 -4.48
C ILE A 457 13.84 -10.41 -3.36
N ARG A 458 14.60 -11.29 -2.68
CA ARG A 458 15.48 -10.90 -1.57
C ARG A 458 16.50 -9.86 -2.02
N THR A 459 17.20 -10.11 -3.12
CA THR A 459 18.20 -9.18 -3.66
C THR A 459 17.58 -7.84 -4.02
N LEU A 460 16.40 -7.82 -4.63
CA LEU A 460 15.70 -6.56 -4.91
C LEU A 460 15.39 -5.76 -3.64
N MET A 461 14.95 -6.43 -2.57
CA MET A 461 14.59 -5.76 -1.32
C MET A 461 15.81 -5.26 -0.55
N ILE A 462 16.94 -5.99 -0.60
CA ILE A 462 18.23 -5.52 -0.08
C ILE A 462 18.67 -4.27 -0.85
N HIS A 463 18.63 -4.29 -2.19
CA HIS A 463 19.00 -3.13 -2.99
C HIS A 463 18.10 -1.92 -2.68
N LYS A 464 16.79 -2.13 -2.59
CA LYS A 464 15.82 -1.08 -2.22
C LYS A 464 16.14 -0.50 -0.84
N PHE A 465 16.39 -1.35 0.15
CA PHE A 465 16.75 -0.93 1.50
C PHE A 465 18.04 -0.10 1.49
N LEU A 466 19.12 -0.61 0.90
CA LEU A 466 20.41 0.08 0.84
C LEU A 466 20.31 1.42 0.11
N ALA A 467 19.60 1.48 -1.02
CA ALA A 467 19.43 2.70 -1.79
C ALA A 467 18.71 3.81 -1.00
N ALA A 468 17.76 3.44 -0.14
CA ALA A 468 17.02 4.39 0.69
C ALA A 468 17.73 4.72 2.02
N ALA A 469 18.37 3.74 2.66
CA ALA A 469 18.93 3.89 4.00
C ALA A 469 20.36 4.44 4.01
N ALA A 470 21.19 4.12 3.00
CA ALA A 470 22.60 4.55 2.98
C ALA A 470 22.81 6.08 2.99
N PRO A 471 21.96 6.91 2.33
CA PRO A 471 22.08 8.37 2.44
C PRO A 471 21.88 8.91 3.88
N GLU A 472 21.06 8.24 4.68
CA GLU A 472 20.71 8.65 6.05
C GLU A 472 21.67 8.04 7.10
N LEU A 473 22.00 6.75 6.96
CA LEU A 473 22.82 6.01 7.94
C LEU A 473 24.32 6.02 7.62
N GLY A 474 24.69 6.32 6.38
CA GLY A 474 26.00 6.02 5.81
C GLY A 474 26.11 4.56 5.32
N SER A 475 26.88 4.36 4.25
CA SER A 475 26.94 3.07 3.53
C SER A 475 27.40 1.89 4.40
N ALA A 476 28.35 2.10 5.31
CA ALA A 476 28.85 1.04 6.19
C ALA A 476 27.77 0.54 7.16
N ARG A 477 27.07 1.45 7.84
CA ARG A 477 25.97 1.12 8.77
C ARG A 477 24.81 0.44 8.03
N ALA A 478 24.43 0.97 6.87
CA ALA A 478 23.38 0.37 6.05
C ALA A 478 23.74 -1.05 5.59
N ALA A 479 24.99 -1.31 5.20
CA ALA A 479 25.46 -2.65 4.84
C ALA A 479 25.44 -3.61 6.05
N THR A 480 25.90 -3.15 7.23
CA THR A 480 25.81 -3.95 8.46
C THR A 480 24.37 -4.30 8.81
N ALA A 481 23.44 -3.35 8.70
CA ALA A 481 22.02 -3.61 8.92
C ALA A 481 21.46 -4.64 7.92
N ALA A 482 21.81 -4.54 6.63
CA ALA A 482 21.35 -5.48 5.61
C ALA A 482 21.76 -6.91 5.94
N VAL A 483 23.03 -7.14 6.31
CA VAL A 483 23.52 -8.47 6.71
C VAL A 483 22.77 -9.02 7.93
N ALA A 484 22.52 -8.18 8.94
CA ALA A 484 21.76 -8.59 10.12
C ALA A 484 20.30 -8.93 9.78
N LEU A 485 19.67 -8.17 8.88
CA LEU A 485 18.30 -8.41 8.41
C LEU A 485 18.18 -9.70 7.59
N GLU A 486 19.21 -10.09 6.85
CA GLU A 486 19.21 -11.38 6.15
C GLU A 486 19.15 -12.58 7.11
N HIS A 487 19.72 -12.41 8.30
CA HIS A 487 19.72 -13.38 9.39
C HIS A 487 18.75 -13.01 10.51
N TYR A 488 17.71 -12.22 10.21
CA TYR A 488 16.81 -11.66 11.22
C TYR A 488 16.22 -12.72 12.16
N GLU A 489 15.78 -13.86 11.62
CA GLU A 489 15.19 -14.97 12.40
C GLU A 489 16.12 -15.49 13.50
N SER A 490 17.44 -15.47 13.31
CA SER A 490 18.40 -16.01 14.27
C SER A 490 18.93 -14.98 15.28
N LEU A 491 18.50 -13.72 15.19
CA LEU A 491 18.94 -12.69 16.12
C LEU A 491 18.38 -12.96 17.53
N SER A 492 19.29 -13.02 18.51
CA SER A 492 18.92 -12.97 19.93
C SER A 492 18.33 -11.59 20.30
N PRO A 493 17.70 -11.44 21.47
CA PRO A 493 17.23 -10.13 21.94
C PRO A 493 18.32 -9.03 21.88
N ASP A 494 19.55 -9.34 22.34
CA ASP A 494 20.67 -8.39 22.22
C ASP A 494 21.07 -8.10 20.77
N GLY A 495 20.92 -9.09 19.88
CA GLY A 495 21.16 -8.92 18.45
C GLY A 495 20.14 -7.99 17.80
N VAL A 496 18.86 -8.11 18.19
CA VAL A 496 17.79 -7.20 17.78
C VAL A 496 18.03 -5.80 18.33
N ALA A 497 18.38 -5.65 19.61
CA ALA A 497 18.68 -4.35 20.19
C ALA A 497 19.80 -3.62 19.43
N ARG A 498 20.91 -4.33 19.12
CA ARG A 498 21.97 -3.77 18.27
C ARG A 498 21.50 -3.42 16.86
N LEU A 499 20.64 -4.23 16.26
CA LEU A 499 20.08 -3.92 14.95
C LEU A 499 19.22 -2.65 15.00
N VAL A 500 18.37 -2.50 16.02
CA VAL A 500 17.55 -1.29 16.24
C VAL A 500 18.45 -0.07 16.40
N ASP A 501 19.52 -0.15 17.19
CA ASP A 501 20.50 0.94 17.33
C ASP A 501 21.17 1.30 16.00
N VAL A 502 21.56 0.31 15.19
CA VAL A 502 22.15 0.55 13.87
C VAL A 502 21.14 1.24 12.94
N LEU A 503 19.87 0.84 13.00
CA LEU A 503 18.76 1.42 12.21
C LEU A 503 18.31 2.80 12.73
N ALA A 504 18.64 3.16 13.97
CA ALA A 504 18.23 4.43 14.55
C ALA A 504 18.74 5.62 13.71
N ARG A 505 17.82 6.49 13.32
CA ARG A 505 18.10 7.74 12.61
C ARG A 505 18.60 8.77 13.61
N GLU A 506 19.62 9.53 13.23
CA GLU A 506 19.96 10.76 13.95
C GLU A 506 18.86 11.78 13.65
N THR A 507 17.98 12.03 14.62
CA THR A 507 16.96 13.06 14.47
C THR A 507 17.57 14.39 14.90
N PRO A 508 17.82 15.35 13.99
CA PRO A 508 18.32 16.66 14.41
C PRO A 508 17.30 17.31 15.36
N PRO A 509 17.75 18.06 16.39
CA PRO A 509 16.83 18.71 17.32
C PRO A 509 15.97 19.75 16.57
N PHE A 510 14.71 19.38 16.31
CA PHE A 510 13.73 20.27 15.67
C PHE A 510 13.05 21.09 16.76
N THR A 511 13.35 22.38 16.84
CA THR A 511 12.73 23.28 17.82
C THR A 511 11.44 23.89 17.26
N ARG A 512 10.47 24.27 18.11
CA ARG A 512 9.28 25.02 17.64
C ARG A 512 9.65 26.30 16.87
N ALA A 513 10.87 26.84 17.07
CA ALA A 513 11.41 27.95 16.31
C ALA A 513 11.80 27.56 14.86
N SER A 514 12.31 26.35 14.61
CA SER A 514 12.58 25.88 13.23
C SER A 514 11.30 25.60 12.45
N ALA A 515 10.22 25.19 13.12
CA ALA A 515 8.89 25.06 12.53
C ALA A 515 8.30 26.41 12.08
N ALA A 516 8.51 27.49 12.86
CA ALA A 516 8.09 28.84 12.48
C ALA A 516 8.86 29.39 11.27
N ALA A 517 10.15 29.05 11.14
CA ALA A 517 10.96 29.39 9.97
C ALA A 517 10.51 28.62 8.71
N ALA A 518 10.19 27.33 8.82
CA ALA A 518 9.67 26.53 7.70
C ALA A 518 8.24 26.92 7.28
N ALA A 519 7.43 27.44 8.21
CA ALA A 519 6.09 27.97 7.93
C ALA A 519 6.10 29.38 7.30
N SER A 520 7.27 30.03 7.20
CA SER A 520 7.40 31.40 6.66
C SER A 520 7.53 31.46 5.12
N THR A 521 7.46 30.34 4.41
CA THR A 521 7.25 30.32 2.96
C THR A 521 5.87 30.92 2.63
N PRO A 522 5.75 31.91 1.73
CA PRO A 522 4.67 32.89 1.81
C PRO A 522 3.29 32.26 1.63
N ALA A 523 2.43 32.43 2.62
CA ALA A 523 0.99 32.28 2.44
C ALA A 523 0.53 33.16 1.28
N MET A 524 -0.07 32.50 0.30
CA MET A 524 -0.83 33.02 -0.83
C MET A 524 -1.49 34.38 -0.56
N ARG A 525 -1.09 35.40 -1.33
CA ARG A 525 -1.99 36.54 -1.60
C ARG A 525 -3.08 36.05 -2.55
N GLY A 526 -4.23 35.66 -1.98
CA GLY A 526 -5.45 35.44 -2.73
C GLY A 526 -5.94 36.75 -3.36
N GLY A 527 -5.68 36.92 -4.65
CA GLY A 527 -6.29 37.96 -5.47
C GLY A 527 -7.31 37.34 -6.43
N ARG A 528 -8.56 37.22 -5.99
CA ARG A 528 -9.70 37.21 -6.92
C ARG A 528 -10.82 38.06 -6.33
N SER A 529 -10.93 39.25 -6.89
CA SER A 529 -12.08 40.15 -6.83
C SER A 529 -13.35 39.39 -7.23
N SER A 530 -14.29 39.26 -6.31
CA SER A 530 -15.67 38.90 -6.61
C SER A 530 -16.42 40.18 -7.02
N GLU A 531 -16.56 40.43 -8.31
CA GLU A 531 -17.60 41.32 -8.81
C GLU A 531 -18.83 40.50 -9.18
N GLY A 532 -19.99 41.04 -8.80
CA GLY A 532 -21.24 40.33 -8.67
C GLY A 532 -21.83 39.80 -9.98
N ARG A 533 -22.64 38.75 -9.84
CA ARG A 533 -23.90 38.66 -10.58
C ARG A 533 -24.92 37.88 -9.74
N SER A 534 -25.77 38.67 -9.09
CA SER A 534 -27.10 38.27 -8.67
C SER A 534 -27.98 38.11 -9.91
N SER A 535 -28.62 36.95 -10.07
CA SER A 535 -29.97 36.86 -10.63
C SER A 535 -30.55 35.46 -10.43
N ARG A 536 -31.55 35.41 -9.53
CA ARG A 536 -32.84 34.67 -9.56
C ARG A 536 -32.95 33.33 -10.30
N LEU A 537 -33.66 32.40 -9.67
CA LEU A 537 -34.95 31.77 -10.07
C LEU A 537 -35.21 30.66 -9.03
N SER A 538 -36.25 30.77 -8.20
CA SER A 538 -37.60 30.18 -8.39
C SER A 538 -37.57 28.70 -8.72
#